data_AF-A0A6B2LCW1-F1
#
_entry.id   AF-A0A6B2LCW1-F1
#
_cell.length_a   1.000
_cell.length_b   1.000
_cell.length_c   1.000
_cell.angle_alpha   90.00
_cell.angle_beta   90.00
_cell.angle_gamma   90.00
#
_symmetry.space_group_name_H-M   'P 1'
#
loop_
_entity.id
_entity.type
_entity.pdbx_description
1 polymer ?
#
loop_
_entity_poly.entity_id
_entity_poly.type
_entity_poly.pdbx_seq_one_letter_code
_entity_poly.pdbx_strand_id
1 'polypeptide(L)'
;MIKGNDNEPVVLTTNSKTYSLKQIEISNTLMILPHPGGTFGSKEEHPIQAISTAIIEVKKMDPKLGNIATILKNQLLDITDLKKTKLQYTTELLSSLVQASQVELETWLLSHHYFLYNGKWTNLNDENLYLIMLEFVTLIQAEGWDYNAVPMKVAGEKLRSIYIMEAIQNCMNRYFEVDKEIGKLNMNQYSILCAKQLFLKNKTWKYDLFHKEWKSMLGDDFPLNYEGLKGLAIKTESNYKKNEISWFPVSELPADPAKRFTLLFDKKEP
;
A
#
# COMPACT_ATOMS: atom_id res chain seq x y z
N MET A 1 -10.10 -14.16 -17.62
CA MET A 1 -8.98 -15.08 -17.38
C MET A 1 -9.27 -15.91 -16.15
N ILE A 2 -9.03 -17.22 -16.21
CA ILE A 2 -9.15 -18.12 -15.07
C ILE A 2 -7.82 -18.10 -14.30
N LYS A 3 -7.86 -17.93 -12.97
CA LYS A 3 -6.69 -17.91 -12.09
C LYS A 3 -6.91 -18.86 -10.92
N GLY A 4 -5.86 -19.57 -10.48
CA GLY A 4 -5.89 -20.50 -9.36
C GLY A 4 -4.58 -21.26 -9.24
N ASN A 5 -4.36 -21.92 -8.10
CA ASN A 5 -3.24 -22.84 -7.87
C ASN A 5 -3.76 -24.10 -7.14
N ASP A 6 -2.93 -25.10 -6.94
CA ASP A 6 -3.35 -26.40 -6.36
C ASP A 6 -3.93 -26.27 -4.93
N ASN A 7 -3.61 -25.19 -4.23
CA ASN A 7 -4.00 -24.97 -2.84
C ASN A 7 -5.13 -23.92 -2.68
N GLU A 8 -5.62 -23.33 -3.77
CA GLU A 8 -6.60 -22.25 -3.75
C GLU A 8 -7.73 -22.47 -4.75
N PRO A 9 -8.97 -22.07 -4.41
CA PRO A 9 -10.09 -22.18 -5.34
C PRO A 9 -9.85 -21.31 -6.57
N VAL A 10 -10.32 -21.80 -7.72
CA VAL A 10 -10.21 -21.09 -8.99
C VAL A 10 -11.15 -19.88 -9.03
N VAL A 11 -10.65 -18.77 -9.57
CA VAL A 11 -11.41 -17.53 -9.80
C VAL A 11 -11.45 -17.16 -11.27
N LEU A 12 -12.52 -16.47 -11.67
CA LEU A 12 -12.63 -15.80 -12.95
C LEU A 12 -12.34 -14.31 -12.76
N THR A 13 -11.41 -13.79 -13.54
CA THR A 13 -11.08 -12.36 -13.58
C THR A 13 -11.49 -11.76 -14.91
N THR A 14 -12.12 -10.60 -14.85
CA THR A 14 -12.22 -9.66 -15.98
C THR A 14 -11.04 -8.69 -15.93
N ASN A 15 -11.06 -7.65 -16.76
CA ASN A 15 -10.07 -6.57 -16.65
C ASN A 15 -10.14 -5.83 -15.30
N SER A 16 -11.33 -5.79 -14.66
CA SER A 16 -11.61 -4.87 -13.55
C SER A 16 -12.32 -5.47 -12.34
N LYS A 17 -12.74 -6.73 -12.42
CA LYS A 17 -13.48 -7.44 -11.36
C LYS A 17 -13.08 -8.90 -11.25
N THR A 18 -13.08 -9.39 -10.02
CA THR A 18 -12.88 -10.81 -9.67
C THR A 18 -14.20 -11.50 -9.31
N TYR A 19 -14.33 -12.76 -9.72
CA TYR A 19 -15.50 -13.61 -9.48
C TYR A 19 -15.05 -14.98 -8.98
N SER A 20 -15.72 -15.50 -7.95
CA SER A 20 -15.57 -16.89 -7.53
C SER A 20 -16.31 -17.82 -8.49
N LEU A 21 -15.70 -18.96 -8.78
CA LEU A 21 -16.34 -20.05 -9.51
C LEU A 21 -16.67 -21.19 -8.55
N LYS A 22 -17.92 -21.64 -8.54
CA LYS A 22 -18.35 -22.79 -7.74
C LYS A 22 -19.15 -23.75 -8.61
N GLN A 23 -18.73 -25.02 -8.64
CA GLN A 23 -19.53 -26.05 -9.27
C GLN A 23 -20.68 -26.44 -8.34
N ILE A 24 -21.89 -26.50 -8.90
CA ILE A 24 -23.11 -26.89 -8.20
C ILE A 24 -23.76 -28.02 -8.97
N GLU A 25 -24.03 -29.13 -8.29
CA GLU A 25 -24.81 -30.23 -8.84
C GLU A 25 -26.29 -29.83 -8.91
N ILE A 26 -26.94 -30.21 -10.00
CA ILE A 26 -28.36 -29.99 -10.24
C ILE A 26 -29.06 -31.34 -10.37
N SER A 27 -30.32 -31.42 -9.94
CA SER A 27 -31.12 -32.65 -10.02
C SER A 27 -31.54 -33.01 -11.45
N ASN A 28 -31.42 -32.07 -12.38
CA ASN A 28 -31.85 -32.22 -13.76
C ASN A 28 -30.65 -32.46 -14.69
N THR A 29 -30.87 -33.23 -15.74
CA THR A 29 -29.86 -33.45 -16.79
C THR A 29 -29.99 -32.36 -17.86
N LEU A 30 -28.90 -31.62 -18.11
CA LEU A 30 -28.79 -30.69 -19.22
C LEU A 30 -28.15 -31.40 -20.41
N MET A 31 -28.80 -31.34 -21.57
CA MET A 31 -28.26 -31.82 -22.83
C MET A 31 -27.89 -30.62 -23.70
N ILE A 32 -26.64 -30.56 -24.14
CA ILE A 32 -26.13 -29.54 -25.06
C ILE A 32 -26.21 -30.12 -26.46
N LEU A 33 -26.96 -29.44 -27.33
CA LEU A 33 -27.19 -29.81 -28.72
C LEU A 33 -26.59 -28.71 -29.60
N PRO A 34 -25.93 -29.05 -30.73
CA PRO A 34 -25.47 -28.04 -31.67
C PRO A 34 -26.66 -27.30 -32.30
N HIS A 35 -26.48 -26.03 -32.66
CA HIS A 35 -27.51 -25.31 -33.40
C HIS A 35 -27.75 -26.00 -34.74
N PRO A 36 -28.98 -26.43 -35.04
CA PRO A 36 -29.29 -26.96 -36.35
C PRO A 36 -29.31 -25.79 -37.32
N GLY A 37 -28.33 -25.72 -38.22
CA GLY A 37 -28.26 -24.66 -39.24
C GLY A 37 -29.39 -24.72 -40.28
N GLY A 38 -30.51 -25.37 -39.99
CA GLY A 38 -31.66 -25.64 -40.87
C GLY A 38 -32.96 -25.03 -40.36
N THR A 39 -33.96 -24.98 -41.25
CA THR A 39 -35.31 -24.46 -40.94
C THR A 39 -36.03 -25.37 -39.95
N PHE A 40 -36.52 -24.81 -38.84
CA PHE A 40 -37.37 -25.50 -37.85
C PHE A 40 -38.49 -26.30 -38.56
N GLY A 41 -38.50 -27.63 -38.40
CA GLY A 41 -39.60 -28.49 -38.86
C GLY A 41 -39.23 -29.74 -39.67
N SER A 42 -37.95 -29.94 -40.03
CA SER A 42 -37.47 -31.21 -40.57
C SER A 42 -37.30 -32.25 -39.43
N LYS A 43 -37.51 -33.55 -39.73
CA LYS A 43 -37.13 -34.67 -38.85
C LYS A 43 -35.59 -34.80 -38.82
N GLU A 44 -34.92 -33.81 -38.25
CA GLU A 44 -33.46 -33.81 -38.11
C GLU A 44 -33.06 -34.46 -36.79
N GLU A 45 -32.24 -35.49 -36.87
CA GLU A 45 -31.58 -36.07 -35.69
C GLU A 45 -30.52 -35.08 -35.22
N HIS A 46 -30.66 -34.57 -34.00
CA HIS A 46 -29.68 -33.69 -33.39
C HIS A 46 -28.77 -34.48 -32.44
N PRO A 47 -27.48 -34.64 -32.77
CA PRO A 47 -26.57 -35.38 -31.91
C PRO A 47 -26.36 -34.61 -30.60
N ILE A 48 -26.44 -35.31 -29.47
CA ILE A 48 -26.10 -34.75 -28.16
C ILE A 48 -24.58 -34.52 -28.12
N GLN A 49 -24.18 -33.27 -27.98
CA GLN A 49 -22.77 -32.88 -27.92
C GLN A 49 -22.19 -33.06 -26.52
N ALA A 50 -22.99 -32.79 -25.49
CA ALA A 50 -22.60 -33.00 -24.10
C ALA A 50 -23.82 -33.20 -23.20
N ILE A 51 -23.59 -33.88 -22.08
CA ILE A 51 -24.55 -34.08 -21.01
C ILE A 51 -23.90 -33.56 -19.72
N SER A 52 -24.61 -32.72 -18.97
CA SER A 52 -24.14 -32.22 -17.67
C SER A 52 -25.23 -32.35 -16.61
N THR A 53 -24.80 -32.69 -15.39
CA THR A 53 -25.61 -32.65 -14.17
C THR A 53 -25.10 -31.59 -13.20
N ALA A 54 -24.24 -30.69 -13.66
CA ALA A 54 -23.69 -29.61 -12.87
C ALA A 54 -23.60 -28.30 -13.68
N ILE A 55 -23.67 -27.18 -12.97
CA ILE A 55 -23.43 -25.85 -13.50
C ILE A 55 -22.30 -25.18 -12.73
N ILE A 56 -21.68 -24.18 -13.35
CA ILE A 56 -20.71 -23.32 -12.67
C ILE A 56 -21.44 -22.03 -12.28
N GLU A 57 -21.64 -21.83 -10.99
CA GLU A 57 -22.09 -20.56 -10.43
C GLU A 57 -20.93 -19.56 -10.42
N VAL A 58 -21.19 -18.37 -10.96
CA VAL A 58 -20.24 -17.26 -11.01
C VAL A 58 -20.75 -16.15 -10.12
N LYS A 59 -20.00 -15.82 -9.06
CA LYS A 59 -20.38 -14.76 -8.11
C LYS A 59 -19.27 -13.75 -7.96
N LYS A 60 -19.61 -12.45 -8.01
CA LYS A 60 -18.64 -11.38 -7.76
C LYS A 60 -18.08 -11.51 -6.34
N MET A 61 -16.77 -11.34 -6.19
CA MET A 61 -16.08 -11.41 -4.90
C MET A 61 -15.04 -10.30 -4.76
N ASP A 62 -14.60 -10.06 -3.53
CA ASP A 62 -13.48 -9.17 -3.28
C ASP A 62 -12.16 -9.81 -3.72
N PRO A 63 -11.24 -9.04 -4.32
CA PRO A 63 -9.95 -9.54 -4.78
C PRO A 63 -9.09 -9.96 -3.58
N LYS A 64 -8.40 -11.12 -3.69
CA LYS A 64 -7.49 -11.57 -2.63
C LYS A 64 -6.11 -10.96 -2.80
N LEU A 65 -5.92 -9.79 -2.19
CA LEU A 65 -4.70 -8.97 -2.29
C LEU A 65 -3.83 -9.02 -1.02
N GLY A 66 -4.26 -9.71 0.03
CA GLY A 66 -3.64 -9.64 1.37
C GLY A 66 -2.16 -10.02 1.43
N ASN A 67 -1.70 -10.89 0.52
CA ASN A 67 -0.30 -11.36 0.51
C ASN A 67 0.65 -10.37 -0.18
N ILE A 68 0.16 -9.35 -0.88
CA ILE A 68 1.01 -8.43 -1.66
C ILE A 68 1.95 -7.64 -0.77
N ALA A 69 1.46 -7.14 0.37
CA ALA A 69 2.31 -6.42 1.31
C ALA A 69 3.49 -7.30 1.79
N THR A 70 3.27 -8.60 1.97
CA THR A 70 4.31 -9.56 2.33
C THR A 70 5.28 -9.81 1.17
N ILE A 71 4.76 -10.02 -0.05
CA ILE A 71 5.56 -10.23 -1.26
C ILE A 71 6.48 -9.02 -1.53
N LEU A 72 5.94 -7.81 -1.39
CA LEU A 72 6.64 -6.57 -1.68
C LEU A 72 7.38 -5.98 -0.47
N LYS A 73 7.43 -6.67 0.68
CA LYS A 73 8.02 -6.16 1.93
C LYS A 73 9.45 -5.65 1.75
N ASN A 74 10.24 -6.32 0.91
CA ASN A 74 11.65 -5.97 0.64
C ASN A 74 11.86 -5.31 -0.72
N GLN A 75 10.80 -4.82 -1.37
CA GLN A 75 10.87 -4.17 -2.68
C GLN A 75 10.91 -2.65 -2.50
N LEU A 76 11.92 -2.18 -1.77
CA LEU A 76 12.10 -0.77 -1.46
C LEU A 76 13.20 -0.19 -2.33
N LEU A 77 12.91 0.95 -2.94
CA LEU A 77 13.88 1.69 -3.74
C LEU A 77 14.76 2.53 -2.84
N ASP A 78 16.08 2.34 -2.97
CA ASP A 78 17.08 3.22 -2.38
C ASP A 78 17.35 4.38 -3.34
N ILE A 79 16.85 5.58 -3.02
CA ILE A 79 17.03 6.77 -3.86
C ILE A 79 18.45 7.33 -3.80
N THR A 80 19.23 6.95 -2.78
CA THR A 80 20.63 7.38 -2.63
C THR A 80 21.58 6.51 -3.45
N ASP A 81 21.19 5.25 -3.70
CA ASP A 81 21.92 4.33 -4.56
C ASP A 81 20.95 3.44 -5.39
N LEU A 82 20.48 4.01 -6.50
CA LEU A 82 19.55 3.33 -7.41
C LEU A 82 20.14 2.03 -7.99
N LYS A 83 21.46 1.89 -8.07
CA LYS A 83 22.12 0.70 -8.64
C LYS A 83 22.12 -0.49 -7.69
N LYS A 84 22.10 -0.23 -6.38
CA LYS A 84 22.04 -1.26 -5.34
C LYS A 84 20.67 -1.92 -5.25
N THR A 85 19.61 -1.23 -5.68
CA THR A 85 18.24 -1.72 -5.58
C THR A 85 17.98 -2.86 -6.57
N LYS A 86 17.58 -4.03 -6.04
CA LYS A 86 17.19 -5.21 -6.84
C LYS A 86 15.68 -5.42 -6.80
N LEU A 87 14.96 -4.73 -7.69
CA LEU A 87 13.53 -4.94 -7.87
C LEU A 87 13.26 -6.17 -8.74
N GLN A 88 12.17 -6.88 -8.45
CA GLN A 88 11.84 -8.14 -9.13
C GLN A 88 10.43 -8.18 -9.74
N TYR A 89 9.47 -7.47 -9.15
CA TYR A 89 8.06 -7.70 -9.44
C TYR A 89 7.51 -6.76 -10.50
N THR A 90 7.22 -7.29 -11.69
CA THR A 90 6.43 -6.59 -12.72
C THR A 90 4.93 -6.74 -12.45
N THR A 91 4.10 -5.98 -13.16
CA THR A 91 2.63 -6.11 -13.09
C THR A 91 2.18 -7.53 -13.46
N GLU A 92 2.79 -8.13 -14.48
CA GLU A 92 2.47 -9.47 -14.97
C GLU A 92 2.80 -10.52 -13.91
N LEU A 93 3.97 -10.41 -13.27
CA LEU A 93 4.38 -11.33 -12.22
C LEU A 93 3.51 -11.19 -10.98
N LEU A 94 3.16 -9.97 -10.54
CA LEU A 94 2.24 -9.81 -9.41
C LEU A 94 0.85 -10.35 -9.74
N SER A 95 0.36 -10.10 -10.96
CA SER A 95 -0.95 -10.57 -11.41
C SER A 95 -1.05 -12.09 -11.44
N SER A 96 0.04 -12.82 -11.69
CA SER A 96 0.06 -14.28 -11.64
C SER A 96 0.11 -14.85 -10.21
N LEU A 97 0.57 -14.05 -9.24
CA LEU A 97 0.69 -14.44 -7.83
C LEU A 97 -0.57 -14.17 -7.00
N VAL A 98 -1.56 -13.44 -7.54
CA VAL A 98 -2.75 -13.02 -6.79
C VAL A 98 -4.06 -13.29 -7.51
N GLN A 99 -5.11 -13.54 -6.72
CA GLN A 99 -6.48 -13.71 -7.21
C GLN A 99 -7.20 -12.36 -7.29
N ALA A 100 -6.76 -11.54 -8.25
CA ALA A 100 -7.34 -10.23 -8.52
C ALA A 100 -7.33 -9.90 -10.02
N SER A 101 -8.24 -9.03 -10.46
CA SER A 101 -8.11 -8.39 -11.77
C SER A 101 -6.93 -7.40 -11.77
N GLN A 102 -6.47 -7.03 -12.97
CA GLN A 102 -5.35 -6.11 -13.11
C GLN A 102 -5.66 -4.73 -12.52
N VAL A 103 -6.84 -4.16 -12.80
CA VAL A 103 -7.23 -2.84 -12.28
C VAL A 103 -7.36 -2.86 -10.75
N GLU A 104 -7.89 -3.95 -10.17
CA GLU A 104 -7.98 -4.08 -8.69
C GLU A 104 -6.59 -4.13 -8.05
N LEU A 105 -5.65 -4.87 -8.65
CA LEU A 105 -4.27 -4.95 -8.20
C LEU A 105 -3.58 -3.58 -8.25
N GLU A 106 -3.63 -2.90 -9.39
CA GLU A 106 -3.00 -1.59 -9.57
C GLU A 106 -3.60 -0.53 -8.64
N THR A 107 -4.93 -0.52 -8.50
CA THR A 107 -5.64 0.38 -7.57
C THR A 107 -5.15 0.18 -6.14
N TRP A 108 -5.01 -1.07 -5.70
CA TRP A 108 -4.51 -1.39 -4.36
C TRP A 108 -3.04 -0.97 -4.19
N LEU A 109 -2.19 -1.22 -5.18
CA LEU A 109 -0.78 -0.83 -5.13
C LEU A 109 -0.64 0.68 -4.98
N LEU A 110 -1.36 1.45 -5.79
CA LEU A 110 -1.36 2.91 -5.73
C LEU A 110 -1.93 3.42 -4.40
N SER A 111 -3.00 2.81 -3.87
CA SER A 111 -3.58 3.20 -2.58
C SER A 111 -2.66 2.92 -1.38
N HIS A 112 -1.69 2.02 -1.54
CA HIS A 112 -0.64 1.72 -0.54
C HIS A 112 0.69 2.39 -0.90
N HIS A 113 0.65 3.39 -1.80
CA HIS A 113 1.77 4.21 -2.24
C HIS A 113 2.90 3.44 -2.93
N TYR A 114 2.63 2.26 -3.48
CA TYR A 114 3.55 1.64 -4.43
C TYR A 114 3.53 2.40 -5.76
N PHE A 115 4.65 2.38 -6.46
CA PHE A 115 4.79 2.98 -7.78
C PHE A 115 5.70 2.12 -8.67
N LEU A 116 5.65 2.39 -9.98
CA LEU A 116 6.49 1.72 -10.95
C LEU A 116 7.81 2.47 -11.11
N TYR A 117 8.92 1.73 -11.08
CA TYR A 117 10.25 2.19 -11.47
C TYR A 117 10.88 1.14 -12.37
N ASN A 118 11.28 1.52 -13.58
CA ASN A 118 11.82 0.61 -14.61
C ASN A 118 10.95 -0.64 -14.83
N GLY A 119 9.62 -0.46 -14.91
CA GLY A 119 8.65 -1.54 -15.15
C GLY A 119 8.41 -2.47 -13.95
N LYS A 120 8.94 -2.13 -12.76
CA LYS A 120 8.83 -2.95 -11.55
C LYS A 120 8.20 -2.16 -10.41
N TRP A 121 7.35 -2.82 -9.63
CA TRP A 121 6.67 -2.23 -8.49
C TRP A 121 7.60 -2.11 -7.29
N THR A 122 7.59 -0.94 -6.67
CA THR A 122 8.41 -0.61 -5.50
C THR A 122 7.73 0.41 -4.61
N ASN A 123 8.34 0.69 -3.45
CA ASN A 123 7.93 1.69 -2.49
C ASN A 123 9.19 2.38 -1.92
N LEU A 124 9.02 3.44 -1.15
CA LEU A 124 10.10 4.12 -0.43
C LEU A 124 10.04 3.75 1.06
N ASN A 125 11.20 3.59 1.68
CA ASN A 125 11.29 3.49 3.14
C ASN A 125 11.11 4.89 3.77
N ASP A 126 10.88 4.93 5.09
CA ASP A 126 10.68 6.19 5.81
C ASP A 126 11.90 7.12 5.73
N GLU A 127 13.14 6.59 5.62
CA GLU A 127 14.36 7.40 5.46
C GLU A 127 14.37 8.16 4.12
N ASN A 128 14.08 7.48 3.02
CA ASN A 128 14.06 8.07 1.69
C ASN A 128 12.90 9.05 1.53
N LEU A 129 11.73 8.73 2.11
CA LEU A 129 10.61 9.67 2.19
C LEU A 129 11.03 10.94 2.94
N TYR A 130 11.71 10.79 4.09
CA TYR A 130 12.19 11.91 4.88
C TYR A 130 13.16 12.80 4.10
N LEU A 131 14.13 12.21 3.38
CA LEU A 131 15.08 12.97 2.57
C LEU A 131 14.38 13.82 1.49
N ILE A 132 13.48 13.22 0.71
CA ILE A 132 12.75 13.96 -0.34
C ILE A 132 11.87 15.04 0.27
N MET A 133 11.16 14.74 1.37
CA MET A 133 10.30 15.73 2.03
C MET A 133 11.09 16.87 2.67
N LEU A 134 12.28 16.60 3.22
CA LEU A 134 13.17 17.64 3.71
C LEU A 134 13.60 18.58 2.57
N GLU A 135 13.90 18.04 1.39
CA GLU A 135 14.21 18.86 0.22
C GLU A 135 13.00 19.68 -0.27
N PHE A 136 11.78 19.12 -0.22
CA PHE A 136 10.57 19.91 -0.49
C PHE A 136 10.42 21.09 0.48
N VAL A 137 10.57 20.85 1.79
CA VAL A 137 10.43 21.90 2.80
C VAL A 137 11.52 22.97 2.64
N THR A 138 12.76 22.55 2.41
CA THR A 138 13.89 23.45 2.15
C THR A 138 13.66 24.30 0.90
N LEU A 139 13.15 23.69 -0.17
CA LEU A 139 12.82 24.40 -1.40
C LEU A 139 11.70 25.42 -1.19
N ILE A 140 10.61 25.04 -0.49
CA ILE A 140 9.49 25.94 -0.18
C ILE A 140 9.99 27.17 0.58
N GLN A 141 10.87 26.98 1.58
CA GLN A 141 11.46 28.07 2.35
C GLN A 141 12.39 28.95 1.50
N ALA A 142 13.27 28.34 0.69
CA ALA A 142 14.20 29.07 -0.16
C ALA A 142 13.50 29.95 -1.20
N GLU A 143 12.35 29.49 -1.71
CA GLU A 143 11.54 30.21 -2.69
C GLU A 143 10.51 31.15 -2.07
N GLY A 144 10.32 31.09 -0.74
CA GLY A 144 9.31 31.86 -0.03
C GLY A 144 7.87 31.48 -0.39
N TRP A 145 7.63 30.21 -0.74
CA TRP A 145 6.28 29.72 -1.05
C TRP A 145 5.47 29.49 0.22
N ASP A 146 4.15 29.67 0.13
CA ASP A 146 3.23 29.25 1.18
C ASP A 146 3.09 27.73 1.17
N TYR A 147 3.23 27.09 2.32
CA TYR A 147 3.01 25.65 2.51
C TYR A 147 1.61 25.19 2.07
N ASN A 148 0.62 26.08 2.01
CA ASN A 148 -0.74 25.79 1.55
C ASN A 148 -0.94 26.03 0.04
N ALA A 149 0.03 26.62 -0.64
CA ALA A 149 -0.08 27.01 -2.05
C ALA A 149 1.24 26.77 -2.81
N VAL A 150 1.77 25.55 -2.72
CA VAL A 150 3.03 25.16 -3.35
C VAL A 150 2.80 24.89 -4.86
N PRO A 151 3.56 25.52 -5.78
CA PRO A 151 3.46 25.25 -7.21
C PRO A 151 4.08 23.89 -7.54
N MET A 152 3.27 22.82 -7.54
CA MET A 152 3.75 21.43 -7.55
C MET A 152 4.57 21.09 -8.78
N LYS A 153 4.18 21.61 -9.96
CA LYS A 153 4.92 21.39 -11.20
C LYS A 153 6.34 21.98 -11.13
N VAL A 154 6.47 23.20 -10.61
CA VAL A 154 7.76 23.87 -10.46
C VAL A 154 8.61 23.17 -9.40
N ALA A 155 8.01 22.81 -8.27
CA ALA A 155 8.68 22.08 -7.21
C ALA A 155 9.23 20.73 -7.72
N GLY A 156 8.43 19.98 -8.47
CA GLY A 156 8.83 18.70 -9.04
C GLY A 156 9.99 18.82 -10.02
N GLU A 157 9.94 19.78 -10.94
CA GLU A 157 11.04 19.98 -11.90
C GLU A 157 12.34 20.43 -11.23
N LYS A 158 12.29 21.24 -10.16
CA LYS A 158 13.50 21.60 -9.41
C LYS A 158 14.13 20.38 -8.74
N LEU A 159 13.31 19.53 -8.11
CA LEU A 159 13.77 18.32 -7.42
C LEU A 159 14.22 17.20 -8.37
N ARG A 160 13.79 17.22 -9.64
CA ARG A 160 14.15 16.23 -10.67
C ARG A 160 15.66 16.11 -10.90
N SER A 161 16.41 17.16 -10.59
CA SER A 161 17.87 17.15 -10.67
C SER A 161 18.53 16.28 -9.59
N ILE A 162 17.82 16.00 -8.50
CA ILE A 162 18.32 15.29 -7.32
C ILE A 162 17.71 13.89 -7.24
N TYR A 163 16.41 13.77 -7.51
CA TYR A 163 15.66 12.52 -7.37
C TYR A 163 14.90 12.17 -8.65
N ILE A 164 14.58 10.89 -8.80
CA ILE A 164 13.74 10.42 -9.90
C ILE A 164 12.30 10.93 -9.76
N MET A 165 11.65 11.20 -10.89
CA MET A 165 10.30 11.79 -10.91
C MET A 165 9.26 10.92 -10.22
N GLU A 166 9.39 9.60 -10.31
CA GLU A 166 8.44 8.67 -9.71
C GLU A 166 8.48 8.73 -8.18
N ALA A 167 9.67 8.90 -7.59
CA ALA A 167 9.84 9.07 -6.15
C ALA A 167 9.33 10.44 -5.67
N ILE A 168 9.59 11.49 -6.45
CA ILE A 168 9.07 12.85 -6.20
C ILE A 168 7.54 12.83 -6.21
N GLN A 169 6.93 12.32 -7.28
CA GLN A 169 5.48 12.23 -7.43
C GLN A 169 4.86 11.37 -6.32
N ASN A 170 5.54 10.30 -5.93
CA ASN A 170 5.10 9.45 -4.84
C ASN A 170 5.08 10.19 -3.49
N CYS A 171 6.05 11.07 -3.22
CA CYS A 171 6.01 11.95 -2.04
C CYS A 171 4.92 13.02 -2.16
N MET A 172 4.77 13.64 -3.33
CA MET A 172 3.71 14.62 -3.60
C MET A 172 2.33 14.03 -3.28
N ASN A 173 2.04 12.82 -3.77
CA ASN A 173 0.76 12.15 -3.57
C ASN A 173 0.49 11.74 -2.10
N ARG A 174 1.53 11.64 -1.26
CA ARG A 174 1.40 11.24 0.16
C ARG A 174 1.24 12.44 1.08
N TYR A 175 2.01 13.48 0.82
CA TYR A 175 2.19 14.59 1.74
C TYR A 175 1.55 15.89 1.25
N PHE A 176 1.00 15.94 0.04
CA PHE A 176 0.30 17.12 -0.46
C PHE A 176 -1.12 16.78 -0.90
N GLU A 177 -2.04 17.66 -0.54
CA GLU A 177 -3.36 17.74 -1.17
C GLU A 177 -3.22 18.64 -2.40
N VAL A 178 -3.34 18.08 -3.60
CA VAL A 178 -3.10 18.82 -4.85
C VAL A 178 -4.43 19.14 -5.55
N ASP A 179 -4.67 20.43 -5.81
CA ASP A 179 -5.75 20.93 -6.65
C ASP A 179 -5.17 21.80 -7.77
N LYS A 180 -5.47 21.47 -9.03
CA LYS A 180 -5.04 22.22 -10.23
C LYS A 180 -3.56 22.67 -10.19
N GLU A 181 -2.65 21.73 -9.88
CA GLU A 181 -1.20 21.93 -9.76
C GLU A 181 -0.70 22.73 -8.54
N ILE A 182 -1.60 23.19 -7.67
CA ILE A 182 -1.26 23.82 -6.39
C ILE A 182 -1.41 22.79 -5.27
N GLY A 183 -0.36 22.62 -4.48
CA GLY A 183 -0.30 21.65 -3.40
C GLY A 183 -0.33 22.30 -2.04
N LYS A 184 -1.15 21.74 -1.15
CA LYS A 184 -1.14 22.04 0.27
C LYS A 184 -0.41 20.93 1.02
N LEU A 185 0.69 21.29 1.68
CA LEU A 185 1.48 20.37 2.50
C LEU A 185 0.69 19.92 3.73
N ASN A 186 0.57 18.61 3.90
CA ASN A 186 0.07 17.98 5.10
C ASN A 186 1.14 18.02 6.20
N MET A 187 1.19 19.15 6.91
CA MET A 187 2.14 19.39 8.00
C MET A 187 2.09 18.32 9.09
N ASN A 188 0.90 17.77 9.37
CA ASN A 188 0.72 16.71 10.37
C ASN A 188 1.40 15.40 9.94
N GLN A 189 1.32 15.03 8.66
CA GLN A 189 2.00 13.86 8.12
C GLN A 189 3.51 14.06 8.06
N TYR A 190 3.97 15.26 7.70
CA TYR A 190 5.40 15.60 7.74
C TYR A 190 5.95 15.53 9.17
N SER A 191 5.21 16.06 10.15
CA SER A 191 5.54 15.95 11.58
C SER A 191 5.74 14.49 12.02
N ILE A 192 4.83 13.59 11.65
CA ILE A 192 4.94 12.14 11.93
C ILE A 192 6.18 11.53 11.24
N LEU A 193 6.48 11.93 10.00
CA LEU A 193 7.66 11.45 9.27
C LEU A 193 8.97 11.85 9.98
N CYS A 194 9.07 13.09 10.47
CA CYS A 194 10.21 13.54 11.29
C CYS A 194 10.34 12.71 12.58
N ALA A 195 9.24 12.41 13.26
CA ALA A 195 9.26 11.54 14.44
C ALA A 195 9.74 10.12 14.11
N LYS A 196 9.26 9.52 13.00
CA LYS A 196 9.74 8.22 12.53
C LYS A 196 11.25 8.23 12.29
N GLN A 197 11.79 9.30 11.71
CA GLN A 197 13.23 9.44 11.50
C GLN A 197 14.03 9.43 12.81
N LEU A 198 13.49 10.01 13.89
CA LEU A 198 14.10 9.90 15.23
C LEU A 198 14.04 8.47 15.78
N PHE A 199 12.93 7.76 15.57
CA PHE A 199 12.80 6.36 16.01
C PHE A 199 13.67 5.37 15.24
N LEU A 200 14.11 5.72 14.02
CA LEU A 200 15.11 4.96 13.29
C LEU A 200 16.51 5.11 13.88
N LYS A 201 16.87 6.31 14.36
CA LYS A 201 18.14 6.55 15.07
C LYS A 201 18.20 5.81 16.40
N ASN A 202 17.10 5.81 17.15
CA ASN A 202 17.00 5.08 18.40
C ASN A 202 15.54 4.70 18.67
N LYS A 203 15.27 3.43 18.99
CA LYS A 203 13.91 2.92 19.19
C LYS A 203 13.25 3.45 20.47
N THR A 204 14.03 3.84 21.48
CA THR A 204 13.51 4.34 22.77
C THR A 204 14.24 5.60 23.20
N TRP A 205 13.48 6.65 23.52
CA TRP A 205 14.00 7.95 23.91
C TRP A 205 13.45 8.39 25.26
N LYS A 206 14.23 9.17 26.00
CA LYS A 206 13.68 10.03 27.07
C LYS A 206 12.73 11.04 26.43
N TYR A 207 11.54 11.17 27.00
CA TYR A 207 10.45 11.97 26.42
C TYR A 207 10.85 13.42 26.14
N ASP A 208 11.49 14.09 27.11
CA ASP A 208 11.89 15.50 26.96
C ASP A 208 12.96 15.69 25.87
N LEU A 209 13.88 14.73 25.75
CA LEU A 209 14.90 14.76 24.69
C LEU A 209 14.25 14.54 23.32
N PHE A 210 13.36 13.55 23.21
CA PHE A 210 12.59 13.32 21.99
C PHE A 210 11.79 14.55 21.57
N HIS A 211 11.06 15.17 22.51
CA HIS A 211 10.32 16.41 22.25
C HIS A 211 11.23 17.51 21.71
N LYS A 212 12.38 17.74 22.34
CA LYS A 212 13.33 18.78 21.94
C LYS A 212 13.90 18.52 20.55
N GLU A 213 14.37 17.31 20.28
CA GLU A 213 14.94 16.93 18.97
C GLU A 213 13.87 16.98 17.86
N TRP A 214 12.64 16.53 18.15
CA TRP A 214 11.55 16.58 17.19
C TRP A 214 11.14 18.01 16.87
N LYS A 215 11.02 18.87 17.88
CA LYS A 215 10.77 20.31 17.67
C LYS A 215 11.88 20.98 16.88
N SER A 216 13.14 20.65 17.17
CA SER A 216 14.28 21.19 16.44
C SER A 216 14.32 20.75 14.97
N MET A 217 13.88 19.53 14.67
CA MET A 217 13.82 19.02 13.28
C MET A 217 12.71 19.70 12.48
N LEU A 218 11.59 20.01 13.14
CA LEU A 218 10.44 20.66 12.52
C LEU A 218 10.65 22.16 12.33
N GLY A 219 11.35 22.82 13.26
CA GLY A 219 11.38 24.28 13.32
C GLY A 219 10.06 24.87 13.82
N ASP A 220 9.87 26.17 13.62
CA ASP A 220 8.70 26.90 14.14
C ASP A 220 7.48 26.83 13.21
N ASP A 221 7.68 26.46 11.95
CA ASP A 221 6.62 26.44 10.92
C ASP A 221 5.67 25.24 11.03
N PHE A 222 6.04 24.19 11.78
CA PHE A 222 5.33 22.92 11.80
C PHE A 222 4.90 22.49 13.21
N PRO A 223 3.69 21.94 13.38
CA PRO A 223 3.20 21.49 14.67
C PRO A 223 3.82 20.15 15.09
N LEU A 224 3.99 19.95 16.39
CA LEU A 224 4.25 18.63 16.99
C LEU A 224 2.96 17.83 17.04
N ASN A 225 2.88 16.73 16.28
CA ASN A 225 1.66 15.92 16.17
C ASN A 225 1.72 14.64 17.02
N TYR A 226 1.66 14.77 18.34
CA TYR A 226 1.66 13.62 19.26
C TYR A 226 0.48 12.67 19.06
N GLU A 227 -0.68 13.21 18.67
CA GLU A 227 -1.87 12.41 18.35
C GLU A 227 -1.60 11.46 17.18
N GLY A 228 -0.87 11.94 16.16
CA GLY A 228 -0.41 11.13 15.03
C GLY A 228 0.57 10.01 15.39
N LEU A 229 1.17 10.03 16.59
CA LEU A 229 2.02 8.94 17.08
C LEU A 229 1.24 7.82 17.77
N LYS A 230 -0.05 8.00 18.05
CA LYS A 230 -0.89 6.94 18.61
C LYS A 230 -0.93 5.76 17.65
N GLY A 231 -0.56 4.58 18.15
CA GLY A 231 -0.45 3.36 17.34
C GLY A 231 0.87 3.22 16.58
N LEU A 232 1.80 4.17 16.70
CA LEU A 232 3.19 4.07 16.22
C LEU A 232 4.20 3.99 17.36
N ALA A 233 3.91 4.67 18.46
CA ALA A 233 4.78 4.72 19.63
C ALA A 233 3.98 4.60 20.93
N ILE A 234 4.66 4.13 21.98
CA ILE A 234 4.11 4.06 23.34
C ILE A 234 4.91 4.96 24.27
N LYS A 235 4.19 5.76 25.07
CA LYS A 235 4.78 6.54 26.16
C LYS A 235 4.68 5.71 27.44
N THR A 236 5.80 5.53 28.12
CA THR A 236 5.86 4.90 29.44
C THR A 236 6.05 5.97 30.49
N GLU A 237 5.15 5.99 31.47
CA GLU A 237 5.18 6.91 32.60
C GLU A 237 5.56 6.09 33.83
N SER A 238 6.65 6.48 34.49
CA SER A 238 7.14 5.83 35.70
C SER A 238 7.32 6.86 36.79
N ASN A 239 6.88 6.54 38.00
CA ASN A 239 7.12 7.40 39.17
C ASN A 239 8.60 7.42 39.59
N TYR A 240 9.42 6.46 39.12
CA TYR A 240 10.82 6.30 39.52
C TYR A 240 11.82 6.45 38.36
N LYS A 241 11.40 6.22 37.11
CA LYS A 241 12.21 6.46 35.90
C LYS A 241 11.72 7.72 35.17
N LYS A 242 12.61 8.40 34.44
CA LYS A 242 12.19 9.51 33.55
C LYS A 242 11.23 8.97 32.50
N ASN A 243 10.19 9.74 32.16
CA ASN A 243 9.23 9.38 31.11
C ASN A 243 9.96 9.05 29.80
N GLU A 244 9.56 7.97 29.14
CA GLU A 244 10.14 7.51 27.89
C GLU A 244 9.07 7.37 26.81
N ILE A 245 9.52 7.42 25.55
CA ILE A 245 8.70 7.14 24.38
C ILE A 245 9.45 6.15 23.49
N SER A 246 8.77 5.08 23.09
CA SER A 246 9.36 3.99 22.32
C SER A 246 8.57 3.67 21.07
N TRP A 247 9.28 3.36 19.98
CA TRP A 247 8.71 2.79 18.77
C TRP A 247 7.99 1.48 19.09
N PHE A 248 6.69 1.44 18.82
CA PHE A 248 5.84 0.30 19.12
C PHE A 248 4.60 0.31 18.22
N PRO A 249 4.77 0.12 16.89
CA PRO A 249 3.69 0.29 15.94
C PRO A 249 2.74 -0.90 15.95
N VAL A 250 1.45 -0.64 15.80
CA VAL A 250 0.40 -1.68 15.76
C VAL A 250 0.62 -2.67 14.62
N SER A 251 1.22 -2.22 13.51
CA SER A 251 1.53 -3.06 12.34
C SER A 251 2.58 -4.14 12.61
N GLU A 252 3.40 -3.99 13.65
CA GLU A 252 4.41 -4.99 14.05
C GLU A 252 3.88 -5.95 15.13
N LEU A 253 2.65 -5.75 15.63
CA LEU A 253 2.07 -6.58 16.68
C LEU A 253 1.49 -7.90 16.13
N PRO A 254 1.52 -8.98 16.93
CA PRO A 254 0.87 -10.23 16.56
C PRO A 254 -0.61 -10.05 16.22
N ALA A 255 -1.11 -10.82 15.25
CA ALA A 255 -2.54 -10.90 14.94
C ALA A 255 -3.36 -11.56 16.07
N ASP A 256 -2.73 -12.49 16.81
CA ASP A 256 -3.34 -13.16 17.95
C ASP A 256 -3.59 -12.17 19.11
N PRO A 257 -4.85 -12.02 19.57
CA PRO A 257 -5.18 -11.06 20.61
C PRO A 257 -4.46 -11.31 21.94
N ALA A 258 -4.34 -12.56 22.38
CA ALA A 258 -3.72 -12.89 23.66
C ALA A 258 -2.24 -12.50 23.67
N LYS A 259 -1.47 -12.92 22.65
CA LYS A 259 -0.07 -12.53 22.48
C LYS A 259 0.11 -11.02 22.36
N ARG A 260 -0.81 -10.33 21.67
CA ARG A 260 -0.81 -8.87 21.54
C ARG A 260 -0.98 -8.19 22.90
N PHE A 261 -1.92 -8.65 23.72
CA PHE A 261 -2.15 -8.08 25.06
C PHE A 261 -0.96 -8.30 25.97
N THR A 262 -0.37 -9.50 25.98
CA THR A 262 0.85 -9.77 26.77
C THR A 262 1.96 -8.78 26.43
N LEU A 263 2.27 -8.59 25.14
CA LEU A 263 3.30 -7.63 24.71
C LEU A 263 2.97 -6.17 25.08
N LEU A 264 1.69 -5.78 25.04
CA LEU A 264 1.27 -4.44 25.42
C LEU A 264 1.40 -4.20 26.93
N PHE A 265 1.07 -5.19 27.76
CA PHE A 265 1.19 -5.09 29.21
C PHE A 265 2.65 -5.10 29.66
N ASP A 266 3.47 -5.99 29.11
CA ASP A 266 4.93 -6.03 29.36
C ASP A 266 5.61 -4.70 29.03
N LYS A 267 5.02 -3.90 28.13
CA LYS A 267 5.55 -2.59 27.74
C LYS A 267 4.98 -1.41 28.49
N LYS A 268 3.85 -1.58 29.18
CA LYS A 268 3.26 -0.54 30.05
C LYS A 268 3.60 -0.71 31.52
N GLU A 269 3.85 -1.93 31.98
CA GLU A 269 4.25 -2.17 33.36
C GLU A 269 5.72 -1.75 33.59
N PRO A 270 6.01 -1.03 34.70
CA PRO A 270 7.33 -0.44 34.97
C PRO A 270 8.46 -1.42 35.31
#